data_AF-A0A2D8BYW2-F1
#
_entry.id   AF-A0A2D8BYW2-F1
#
_cell.length_a   1.000
_cell.length_b   1.000
_cell.length_c   1.000
_cell.angle_alpha   90.00
_cell.angle_beta   90.00
_cell.angle_gamma   90.00
#
_symmetry.space_group_name_H-M   'P 1'
#
loop_
_entity.id
_entity.type
_entity.pdbx_description
1 polymer ?
#
loop_
_entity_poly.entity_id
_entity_poly.type
_entity_poly.pdbx_seq_one_letter_code
_entity_poly.pdbx_strand_id
1 'polypeptide(L)'
;MAAAAPQGAGPNRVYCEVEAERRGDGPPSVLRLDCPNDFEGHEALQAAADAAIAGVDLGLNRRGRFALAPAVVFIRDPNRGWRAADEQMLIRPMFLVPPQEFMRRPRHYRCDYEVWPGSDGRGDNMQMTCYAGESTRPSRPAQRTMEDFVRSTRWMPTGTRFCFTHSEIGEVDGVNSRGQTESGEPLNPLVHFPEYCAGE
;
A
#
# COMPACT_ATOMS: atom_id res chain seq x y z
N MET A 1 11.47 4.36 19.07
CA MET A 1 10.14 4.72 19.60
C MET A 1 9.15 3.74 19.01
N ALA A 2 8.66 2.79 19.80
CA ALA A 2 7.68 1.81 19.35
C ALA A 2 6.31 2.48 19.25
N ALA A 3 5.67 2.40 18.09
CA ALA A 3 4.29 2.82 17.93
C ALA A 3 3.41 1.82 18.68
N ALA A 4 2.56 2.32 19.58
CA ALA A 4 1.58 1.47 20.25
C ALA A 4 0.57 0.95 19.22
N ALA A 5 0.38 -0.38 19.17
CA ALA A 5 -0.63 -1.01 18.35
C ALA A 5 -2.04 -0.50 18.75
N PRO A 6 -2.97 -0.29 17.80
CA PRO A 6 -4.30 0.20 18.10
C PRO A 6 -5.10 -0.86 18.88
N GLN A 7 -5.35 -0.60 20.17
CA GLN A 7 -6.29 -1.36 20.98
C GLN A 7 -7.72 -1.01 20.57
N GLY A 8 -8.34 -1.86 19.76
CA GLY A 8 -9.72 -1.66 19.30
C GLY A 8 -10.26 -2.83 18.48
N ALA A 9 -10.15 -4.05 19.00
CA ALA A 9 -10.74 -5.25 18.43
C ALA A 9 -12.17 -5.45 18.98
N GLY A 10 -13.20 -5.25 18.14
CA GLY A 10 -14.51 -5.85 18.41
C GLY A 10 -14.42 -7.38 18.27
N PRO A 11 -15.39 -8.18 18.76
CA PRO A 11 -15.28 -9.66 18.81
C PRO A 11 -15.10 -10.35 17.45
N ASN A 12 -15.25 -9.60 16.34
CA ASN A 12 -15.14 -10.09 14.97
C ASN A 12 -13.99 -9.44 14.19
N ARG A 13 -13.13 -8.62 14.80
CA ARG A 13 -12.00 -7.95 14.14
C ARG A 13 -10.77 -7.99 15.03
N VAL A 14 -9.67 -8.57 14.56
CA VAL A 14 -8.43 -8.69 15.33
C VAL A 14 -7.28 -8.12 14.51
N TYR A 15 -6.36 -7.42 15.16
CA TYR A 15 -5.14 -6.91 14.55
C TYR A 15 -4.01 -7.90 14.82
N CYS A 16 -3.32 -8.34 13.77
CA CYS A 16 -2.08 -9.11 13.88
C CYS A 16 -0.92 -8.20 13.50
N GLU A 17 0.11 -8.15 14.32
CA GLU A 17 1.31 -7.37 14.06
C GLU A 17 2.09 -7.96 12.88
N VAL A 18 2.70 -7.11 12.06
CA VAL A 18 3.51 -7.58 10.94
C VAL A 18 4.98 -7.53 11.35
N GLU A 19 5.60 -8.70 11.40
CA GLU A 19 7.02 -8.84 11.65
C GLU A 19 7.76 -9.13 10.35
N ALA A 20 8.95 -8.55 10.20
CA ALA A 20 9.77 -8.82 9.03
C ALA A 20 11.26 -8.90 9.38
N GLU A 21 11.92 -9.92 8.84
CA GLU A 21 13.38 -10.05 8.91
C GLU A 21 13.99 -9.42 7.67
N ARG A 22 14.96 -8.51 7.85
CA ARG A 22 15.69 -7.83 6.76
C ARG A 22 17.20 -7.89 6.98
N ARG A 23 17.95 -7.97 5.88
CA ARG A 23 19.41 -7.80 5.88
C ARG A 23 19.75 -6.38 5.43
N GLY A 24 20.22 -5.54 6.36
CA GLY A 24 20.50 -4.12 6.08
C GLY A 24 19.25 -3.35 5.68
N ASP A 25 19.41 -2.41 4.74
CA ASP A 25 18.32 -1.55 4.23
C ASP A 25 17.54 -2.18 3.05
N GLY A 26 17.73 -3.48 2.81
CA GLY A 26 17.06 -4.20 1.72
C GLY A 26 15.59 -4.53 2.02
N PRO A 27 14.88 -5.08 1.02
CA PRO A 27 13.53 -5.62 1.24
C PRO A 27 13.57 -6.77 2.27
N PRO A 28 12.45 -7.03 2.95
CA PRO A 28 12.37 -8.14 3.90
C PRO A 28 12.55 -9.48 3.18
N SER A 29 13.26 -10.40 3.81
CA SER A 29 13.45 -11.78 3.33
C SER A 29 12.47 -12.76 3.95
N VAL A 30 11.85 -12.38 5.07
CA VAL A 30 10.82 -13.16 5.76
C VAL A 30 9.76 -12.18 6.24
N LEU A 31 8.49 -12.60 6.13
CA LEU A 31 7.33 -11.93 6.68
C LEU A 31 6.65 -12.89 7.65
N ARG A 32 6.20 -12.41 8.80
CA ARG A 32 5.38 -13.14 9.77
C ARG A 32 4.25 -12.24 10.26
N LEU A 33 3.15 -12.86 10.66
CA LEU A 33 2.07 -12.19 11.37
C LEU A 33 2.03 -12.72 12.79
N ASP A 34 2.07 -11.83 13.78
CA ASP A 34 1.91 -12.19 15.19
C ASP A 34 0.51 -11.77 15.64
N CYS A 35 -0.38 -12.75 15.80
CA CYS A 35 -1.76 -12.50 16.20
C CYS A 35 -1.93 -12.65 17.72
N PRO A 36 -2.79 -11.84 18.37
CA PRO A 36 -3.10 -12.00 19.79
C PRO A 36 -3.55 -13.41 20.14
N ASN A 37 -3.08 -13.92 21.28
CA ASN A 37 -3.33 -15.28 21.76
C ASN A 37 -4.19 -15.35 23.04
N ASP A 38 -4.78 -14.23 23.43
CA ASP A 38 -5.52 -14.03 24.68
C ASP A 38 -7.03 -14.35 24.58
N PHE A 39 -7.45 -15.02 23.51
CA PHE A 39 -8.86 -15.36 23.27
C PHE A 39 -9.07 -16.76 22.65
N GLU A 40 -10.30 -17.25 22.74
CA GLU A 40 -10.69 -18.55 22.18
C GLU A 40 -10.70 -18.52 20.65
N GLY A 41 -10.00 -19.48 20.02
CA GLY A 41 -9.87 -19.55 18.57
C GLY A 41 -8.69 -18.78 17.99
N HIS A 42 -7.75 -18.31 18.83
CA HIS A 42 -6.51 -17.68 18.37
C HIS A 42 -5.66 -18.61 17.49
N GLU A 43 -5.61 -19.92 17.76
CA GLU A 43 -4.89 -20.88 16.90
C GLU A 43 -5.42 -20.88 15.46
N ALA A 44 -6.75 -20.80 15.30
CA ALA A 44 -7.38 -20.72 13.99
C ALA A 44 -7.12 -19.36 13.31
N LEU A 45 -7.04 -18.28 14.08
CA LEU A 45 -6.62 -16.97 13.55
C LEU A 45 -5.17 -17.02 13.08
N GLN A 46 -4.24 -17.52 13.90
CA GLN A 46 -2.82 -17.61 13.56
C GLN A 46 -2.61 -18.49 12.33
N ALA A 47 -3.27 -19.64 12.24
CA ALA A 47 -3.20 -20.50 11.06
C ALA A 47 -3.73 -19.81 9.79
N ALA A 48 -4.82 -19.04 9.89
CA ALA A 48 -5.33 -18.24 8.78
C ALA A 48 -4.36 -17.12 8.38
N ALA A 49 -3.72 -16.48 9.37
CA ALA A 49 -2.72 -15.44 9.16
C ALA A 49 -1.50 -15.99 8.43
N ASP A 50 -0.92 -17.09 8.94
CA ASP A 50 0.22 -17.78 8.34
C ASP A 50 -0.08 -18.22 6.90
N ALA A 51 -1.24 -18.83 6.68
CA ALA A 51 -1.66 -19.27 5.35
C ALA A 51 -1.80 -18.10 4.36
N ALA A 52 -2.31 -16.96 4.84
CA ALA A 52 -2.57 -15.82 3.98
C ALA A 52 -1.28 -15.08 3.56
N ILE A 53 -0.20 -15.14 4.35
CA ILE A 53 1.10 -14.55 3.98
C ILE A 53 2.09 -15.53 3.36
N ALA A 54 1.87 -16.84 3.45
CA ALA A 54 2.79 -17.87 2.96
C ALA A 54 3.12 -17.74 1.46
N GLY A 55 2.18 -17.23 0.66
CA GLY A 55 2.35 -17.05 -0.78
C GLY A 55 2.98 -15.72 -1.19
N VAL A 56 3.11 -14.75 -0.29
CA VAL A 56 3.47 -13.37 -0.64
C VAL A 56 4.90 -13.31 -1.21
N ASP A 57 5.02 -12.83 -2.45
CA ASP A 57 6.29 -12.68 -3.16
C ASP A 57 7.13 -11.57 -2.50
N LEU A 58 8.25 -11.90 -1.87
CA LEU A 58 9.18 -10.91 -1.30
C LEU A 58 10.27 -10.48 -2.29
N GLY A 59 10.19 -10.89 -3.56
CA GLY A 59 11.06 -10.53 -4.68
C GLY A 59 10.91 -9.07 -5.13
N LEU A 60 11.06 -8.14 -4.19
CA LEU A 60 10.96 -6.71 -4.42
C LEU A 60 12.23 -6.18 -5.12
N ASN A 61 12.05 -5.20 -6.00
CA ASN A 61 13.17 -4.51 -6.64
C ASN A 61 14.05 -3.83 -5.56
N ARG A 62 15.29 -4.29 -5.39
CA ARG A 62 16.22 -3.87 -4.31
C ARG A 62 16.62 -2.38 -4.30
N ARG A 63 16.10 -1.57 -5.21
CA ARG A 63 16.40 -0.14 -5.32
C ARG A 63 15.20 0.64 -4.81
N GLY A 64 15.12 0.84 -3.50
CA GLY A 64 14.04 1.63 -2.90
C GLY A 64 13.98 1.50 -1.40
N ARG A 65 13.31 2.45 -0.76
CA ARG A 65 12.87 2.33 0.63
C ARG A 65 11.48 1.73 0.65
N PHE A 66 11.19 0.90 1.64
CA PHE A 66 9.89 0.25 1.82
C PHE A 66 9.36 0.56 3.21
N ALA A 67 8.07 0.84 3.29
CA ALA A 67 7.31 0.86 4.52
C ALA A 67 6.59 -0.49 4.68
N LEU A 68 6.71 -1.08 5.86
CA LEU A 68 5.94 -2.25 6.25
C LEU A 68 4.67 -1.74 6.97
N ALA A 69 3.53 -2.38 6.72
CA ALA A 69 2.37 -2.17 7.58
C ALA A 69 2.72 -2.55 9.02
N PRO A 70 2.32 -1.77 10.04
CA PRO A 70 2.59 -2.14 11.43
C PRO A 70 1.71 -3.32 11.87
N ALA A 71 0.52 -3.46 11.29
CA ALA A 71 -0.43 -4.52 11.59
C ALA A 71 -1.36 -4.74 10.38
N VAL A 72 -1.99 -5.90 10.35
CA VAL A 72 -3.10 -6.23 9.46
C VAL A 72 -4.31 -6.67 10.27
N VAL A 73 -5.49 -6.42 9.72
CA VAL A 73 -6.78 -6.77 10.32
C VAL A 73 -7.27 -8.08 9.74
N PHE A 74 -7.72 -8.96 10.62
CA PHE A 74 -8.49 -10.15 10.29
C PHE A 74 -9.92 -9.98 10.79
N ILE A 75 -10.87 -10.46 9.99
CA ILE A 75 -12.31 -10.42 10.28
C ILE A 75 -12.80 -11.86 10.40
N ARG A 76 -13.59 -12.13 11.44
CA ARG A 76 -14.24 -13.42 11.62
C ARG A 76 -15.49 -13.51 10.74
N ASP A 77 -15.44 -14.36 9.73
CA ASP A 77 -16.60 -14.76 8.93
C ASP A 77 -17.28 -15.98 9.60
N PRO A 78 -18.58 -15.92 9.93
CA PRO A 78 -19.28 -17.02 10.59
C PRO A 78 -19.26 -18.35 9.84
N ASN A 79 -19.14 -18.31 8.50
CA ASN A 79 -19.21 -19.49 7.64
C ASN A 79 -17.84 -19.93 7.11
N ARG A 80 -16.89 -19.00 6.99
CA ARG A 80 -15.57 -19.22 6.36
C ARG A 80 -14.40 -19.15 7.35
N GLY A 81 -14.64 -18.81 8.61
CA GLY A 81 -13.59 -18.64 9.60
C GLY A 81 -12.90 -17.28 9.49
N TRP A 82 -11.65 -17.19 9.92
CA TRP A 82 -10.89 -15.94 9.85
C TRP A 82 -10.43 -15.66 8.41
N ARG A 83 -10.59 -14.41 7.98
CA ARG A 83 -10.04 -13.90 6.72
C ARG A 83 -9.39 -12.56 6.94
N ALA A 84 -8.39 -12.22 6.14
CA ALA A 84 -7.89 -10.84 6.14
C ALA A 84 -8.99 -9.87 5.70
N ALA A 85 -8.98 -8.67 6.29
CA ALA A 85 -9.75 -7.55 5.77
C ALA A 85 -9.24 -7.17 4.38
N ASP A 86 -10.14 -6.62 3.58
CA ASP A 86 -9.85 -6.15 2.23
C ASP A 86 -9.00 -4.86 2.26
N GLU A 87 -8.42 -4.50 1.10
CA GLU A 87 -7.69 -3.23 0.85
C GLU A 87 -6.42 -3.01 1.68
N GLN A 88 -5.80 -4.08 2.21
CA GLN A 88 -4.60 -3.97 3.03
C GLN A 88 -3.31 -4.07 2.22
N MET A 89 -2.44 -3.07 2.34
CA MET A 89 -1.06 -3.11 1.82
C MET A 89 -0.14 -3.66 2.91
N LEU A 90 0.60 -4.74 2.65
CA LEU A 90 1.61 -5.31 3.55
C LEU A 90 2.93 -4.56 3.45
N ILE A 91 3.42 -4.39 2.22
CA ILE A 91 4.69 -3.72 1.94
C ILE A 91 4.43 -2.65 0.91
N ARG A 92 4.70 -1.40 1.27
CA ARG A 92 4.50 -0.24 0.41
C ARG A 92 5.88 0.35 0.04
N PRO A 93 6.26 0.39 -1.23
CA PRO A 93 7.45 1.15 -1.63
C PRO A 93 7.22 2.63 -1.32
N MET A 94 8.27 3.35 -0.97
CA MET A 94 8.17 4.82 -0.96
C MET A 94 7.93 5.29 -2.39
N PHE A 95 6.93 6.15 -2.57
CA PHE A 95 6.68 6.78 -3.86
C PHE A 95 7.83 7.74 -4.17
N LEU A 96 8.66 7.39 -5.15
CA LEU A 96 9.80 8.20 -5.56
C LEU A 96 9.53 8.75 -6.95
N VAL A 97 9.23 10.04 -7.03
CA VAL A 97 9.12 10.73 -8.32
C VAL A 97 10.53 10.95 -8.88
N PRO A 98 10.83 10.54 -10.12
CA PRO A 98 12.13 10.81 -10.73
C PRO A 98 12.46 12.31 -10.70
N PRO A 99 13.68 12.73 -10.31
CA PRO A 99 14.05 14.15 -10.19
C PRO A 99 13.84 14.96 -11.48
N GLN A 100 13.95 14.31 -12.64
CA GLN A 100 13.74 14.93 -13.95
C GLN A 100 12.29 15.35 -14.18
N GLU A 101 11.33 14.61 -13.61
CA GLU A 101 9.90 14.93 -13.64
C GLU A 101 9.59 16.03 -12.61
N PHE A 102 10.18 15.95 -11.41
CA PHE A 102 10.03 16.96 -10.34
C PHE A 102 10.47 18.37 -10.79
N MET A 103 11.54 18.47 -11.58
CA MET A 103 12.10 19.75 -12.04
C MET A 103 11.28 20.45 -13.14
N ARG A 104 10.33 19.76 -13.81
CA ARG A 104 9.73 20.24 -15.07
C ARG A 104 8.24 20.58 -15.03
N ARG A 105 7.47 20.15 -14.02
CA ARG A 105 6.05 20.48 -13.68
C ARG A 105 5.53 19.35 -12.76
N PRO A 106 4.24 19.38 -12.38
CA PRO A 106 3.65 19.96 -11.16
C PRO A 106 3.94 19.18 -9.87
N ARG A 107 3.80 19.86 -8.71
CA ARG A 107 4.07 19.33 -7.35
C ARG A 107 3.04 18.29 -6.86
N HIS A 108 2.17 17.80 -7.73
CA HIS A 108 0.97 17.09 -7.32
C HIS A 108 0.56 16.03 -8.33
N TYR A 109 0.13 14.89 -7.79
CA TYR A 109 -0.40 13.79 -8.56
C TYR A 109 -1.69 13.30 -7.94
N ARG A 110 -2.67 13.03 -8.79
CA ARG A 110 -3.85 12.25 -8.42
C ARG A 110 -3.94 11.07 -9.35
N CYS A 111 -4.02 9.88 -8.80
CA CYS A 111 -4.20 8.64 -9.54
C CYS A 111 -5.40 7.91 -8.99
N ASP A 112 -6.36 7.59 -9.85
CA ASP A 112 -7.44 6.67 -9.53
C ASP A 112 -7.09 5.34 -10.20
N TYR A 113 -7.06 4.25 -9.43
CA TYR A 113 -6.69 2.93 -9.94
C TYR A 113 -7.43 1.80 -9.25
N GLU A 114 -7.60 0.71 -10.00
CA GLU A 114 -8.00 -0.59 -9.47
C GLU A 114 -6.82 -1.55 -9.43
N VAL A 115 -6.83 -2.45 -8.45
CA VAL A 115 -5.81 -3.49 -8.29
C VAL A 115 -6.46 -4.80 -7.88
N TRP A 116 -5.96 -5.90 -8.44
CA TRP A 116 -6.38 -7.25 -8.10
C TRP A 116 -5.20 -7.95 -7.43
N PRO A 117 -5.17 -8.04 -6.09
CA PRO A 117 -4.14 -8.79 -5.38
C PRO A 117 -4.19 -10.25 -5.78
N GLY A 118 -3.11 -10.72 -6.40
CA GLY A 118 -2.87 -12.14 -6.62
C GLY A 118 -2.65 -12.89 -5.30
N SER A 119 -2.63 -14.22 -5.37
CA SER A 119 -2.24 -15.07 -4.24
C SER A 119 -0.80 -14.84 -3.77
N ASP A 120 0.02 -14.24 -4.62
CA ASP A 120 1.40 -13.84 -4.33
C ASP A 120 1.51 -12.41 -3.76
N GLY A 121 0.37 -11.77 -3.48
CA GLY A 121 0.29 -10.40 -2.97
C GLY A 121 0.70 -9.34 -4.00
N ARG A 122 0.93 -9.68 -5.27
CA ARG A 122 1.22 -8.68 -6.31
C ARG A 122 -0.08 -8.06 -6.81
N GLY A 123 0.01 -6.76 -7.13
CA GLY A 123 -1.08 -6.08 -7.82
C GLY A 123 -1.04 -6.37 -9.31
N ASP A 124 -1.90 -7.28 -9.78
CA ASP A 124 -2.05 -7.60 -11.20
C ASP A 124 -3.32 -6.94 -11.79
N ASN A 125 -3.44 -7.01 -13.13
CA ASN A 125 -4.60 -6.54 -13.90
C ASN A 125 -5.07 -5.11 -13.56
N MET A 126 -4.12 -4.22 -13.28
CA MET A 126 -4.44 -2.84 -12.90
C MET A 126 -5.02 -2.04 -14.07
N GLN A 127 -6.01 -1.20 -13.75
CA GLN A 127 -6.44 -0.10 -14.60
C GLN A 127 -6.25 1.20 -13.84
N MET A 128 -5.76 2.23 -14.51
CA MET A 128 -5.29 3.44 -13.84
C MET A 128 -5.43 4.66 -14.73
N THR A 129 -5.90 5.75 -14.12
CA THR A 129 -5.82 7.08 -14.71
C THR A 129 -5.16 8.04 -13.74
N CYS A 130 -4.06 8.67 -14.16
CA CYS A 130 -3.37 9.68 -13.36
C CYS A 130 -3.41 11.05 -14.01
N TYR A 131 -3.49 12.07 -13.17
CA TYR A 131 -3.43 13.48 -13.49
C TYR A 131 -2.25 14.12 -12.74
N ALA A 132 -1.68 15.16 -13.33
CA ALA A 132 -0.57 15.89 -12.74
C ALA A 132 -0.93 17.38 -12.65
N GLY A 133 -0.82 17.94 -11.45
CA GLY A 133 -1.13 19.35 -11.17
C GLY A 133 -2.60 19.65 -11.41
N GLU A 134 -2.88 20.75 -12.09
CA GLU A 134 -4.23 21.19 -12.44
C GLU A 134 -4.71 20.63 -13.79
N SER A 135 -3.94 19.75 -14.43
CA SER A 135 -4.30 19.20 -15.74
C SER A 135 -5.50 18.28 -15.65
N THR A 136 -6.53 18.56 -16.46
CA THR A 136 -7.67 17.64 -16.68
C THR A 136 -7.37 16.53 -17.70
N ARG A 137 -6.19 16.55 -18.32
CA ARG A 137 -5.74 15.49 -19.23
C ARG A 137 -4.87 14.47 -18.50
N PRO A 138 -5.03 13.16 -18.77
CA PRO A 138 -4.18 12.13 -18.19
C PRO A 138 -2.69 12.34 -18.47
N SER A 139 -1.87 12.12 -17.44
CA SER A 139 -0.42 12.23 -17.48
C SER A 139 0.23 10.84 -17.56
N ARG A 140 0.79 10.50 -18.73
CA ARG A 140 1.51 9.24 -18.92
C ARG A 140 2.72 9.07 -17.99
N PRO A 141 3.56 10.09 -17.72
CA PRO A 141 4.64 9.95 -16.75
C PRO A 141 4.14 9.64 -15.33
N ALA A 142 3.04 10.27 -14.89
CA ALA A 142 2.43 9.99 -13.60
C ALA A 142 1.89 8.56 -13.53
N GLN A 143 1.20 8.11 -14.58
CA GLN A 143 0.71 6.73 -14.70
C GLN A 143 1.84 5.72 -14.56
N ARG A 144 2.94 5.87 -15.31
CA ARG A 144 4.08 4.93 -15.23
C ARG A 144 4.68 4.86 -13.83
N THR A 145 4.86 6.02 -13.18
CA THR A 145 5.41 6.08 -11.81
C THR A 145 4.49 5.35 -10.83
N MET A 146 3.18 5.53 -10.96
CA MET A 146 2.20 4.87 -10.12
C MET A 146 2.05 3.37 -10.45
N GLU A 147 2.17 2.98 -11.72
CA GLU A 147 2.24 1.56 -12.12
C GLU A 147 3.44 0.88 -11.47
N ASP A 148 4.62 1.51 -11.49
CA ASP A 148 5.82 0.99 -10.83
C ASP A 148 5.63 0.87 -9.31
N PHE A 149 4.96 1.84 -8.68
CA PHE A 149 4.55 1.78 -7.28
C PHE A 149 3.62 0.58 -7.01
N VAL A 150 2.50 0.46 -7.73
CA VAL A 150 1.52 -0.62 -7.54
C VAL A 150 2.13 -2.00 -7.76
N ARG A 151 3.00 -2.16 -8.77
CA ARG A 151 3.73 -3.42 -9.05
C ARG A 151 4.75 -3.76 -7.96
N SER A 152 5.27 -2.75 -7.28
CA SER A 152 6.26 -2.89 -6.20
C SER A 152 5.61 -2.97 -4.81
N THR A 153 4.31 -2.69 -4.69
CA THR A 153 3.52 -2.94 -3.49
C THR A 153 3.26 -4.44 -3.33
N ARG A 154 3.23 -4.91 -2.08
CA ARG A 154 2.64 -6.19 -1.71
C ARG A 154 1.38 -5.97 -0.92
N TRP A 155 0.31 -6.57 -1.40
CA TRP A 155 -1.04 -6.50 -0.89
C TRP A 155 -1.33 -7.76 -0.11
N MET A 156 -2.30 -7.67 0.80
CA MET A 156 -2.84 -8.85 1.44
C MET A 156 -3.64 -9.67 0.42
N PRO A 157 -3.33 -10.98 0.23
CA PRO A 157 -4.09 -11.80 -0.71
C PRO A 157 -5.52 -12.03 -0.23
N THR A 158 -6.50 -11.41 -0.91
CA THR A 158 -7.93 -11.64 -0.63
C THR A 158 -8.72 -12.14 -1.83
N GLY A 159 -8.16 -12.03 -3.05
CA GLY A 159 -8.85 -12.40 -4.29
C GLY A 159 -9.98 -11.46 -4.70
N THR A 160 -10.08 -10.29 -4.03
CA THR A 160 -11.09 -9.26 -4.32
C THR A 160 -10.43 -8.08 -5.05
N ARG A 161 -11.16 -7.46 -5.97
CA ARG A 161 -10.73 -6.21 -6.61
C ARG A 161 -10.81 -5.05 -5.61
N PHE A 162 -9.80 -4.21 -5.59
CA PHE A 162 -9.77 -2.98 -4.78
C PHE A 162 -9.70 -1.74 -5.66
N CYS A 163 -10.30 -0.66 -5.18
CA CYS A 163 -10.33 0.63 -5.84
C CYS A 163 -9.67 1.69 -4.94
N PHE A 164 -8.69 2.40 -5.47
CA PHE A 164 -7.94 3.41 -4.74
C PHE A 164 -8.00 4.75 -5.45
N THR A 165 -8.12 5.80 -4.64
CA THR A 165 -7.82 7.18 -5.04
C THR A 165 -6.57 7.60 -4.29
N HIS A 166 -5.46 7.73 -5.03
CA HIS A 166 -4.19 8.18 -4.47
C HIS A 166 -3.96 9.62 -4.88
N SER A 167 -4.20 10.53 -3.94
CA SER A 167 -3.81 11.93 -4.09
C SER A 167 -2.58 12.19 -3.23
N GLU A 168 -1.43 12.38 -3.88
CA GLU A 168 -0.27 12.92 -3.20
C GLU A 168 -0.13 14.40 -3.53
N ILE A 169 -0.30 15.21 -2.49
CA ILE A 169 0.35 16.49 -2.41
C ILE A 169 1.82 16.19 -2.23
N GLY A 170 2.66 16.70 -3.13
CA GLY A 170 4.09 16.51 -2.99
C GLY A 170 4.63 17.22 -1.76
N GLU A 171 4.52 16.58 -0.60
CA GLU A 171 5.70 16.27 0.21
C GLU A 171 6.46 15.13 -0.48
N VAL A 172 6.75 15.30 -1.77
CA VAL A 172 7.87 14.59 -2.36
C VAL A 172 9.04 15.29 -1.72
N ASP A 173 9.66 14.62 -0.74
CA ASP A 173 10.96 14.97 -0.23
C ASP A 173 11.93 14.97 -1.41
N GLY A 174 11.90 16.05 -2.19
CA GLY A 174 12.72 16.23 -3.36
C GLY A 174 14.12 16.42 -2.84
N VAL A 175 14.91 15.35 -2.84
CA VAL A 175 16.31 15.43 -2.49
C VAL A 175 16.99 16.22 -3.60
N ASN A 176 17.26 17.50 -3.35
CA ASN A 176 17.96 18.33 -4.31
C ASN A 176 19.38 17.78 -4.55
N SER A 177 20.12 18.34 -5.51
CA SER A 177 21.51 17.91 -5.80
C SER A 177 22.47 17.99 -4.60
N ARG A 178 22.04 18.57 -3.47
CA ARG A 178 22.77 18.70 -2.21
C ARG A 178 22.25 17.78 -1.09
N GLY A 179 21.30 16.90 -1.35
CA GLY A 179 20.80 15.98 -0.33
C GLY A 179 19.69 16.55 0.56
N GLN A 180 19.16 17.75 0.27
CA GLN A 180 18.17 18.41 1.14
C GLN A 180 16.75 18.19 0.65
N THR A 181 15.84 18.03 1.61
CA THR A 181 14.40 17.85 1.44
C THR A 181 13.67 19.18 1.27
N GLU A 182 12.81 19.32 0.26
CA GLU A 182 11.93 20.49 0.05
C GLU A 182 10.45 20.07 -0.01
N SER A 183 9.56 20.81 0.67
CA SER A 183 8.11 20.51 0.75
C SER A 183 7.27 21.38 -0.21
N GLY A 184 6.17 20.81 -0.74
CA GLY A 184 5.21 21.48 -1.61
C GLY A 184 3.89 21.82 -0.92
N GLU A 185 3.27 22.95 -1.28
CA GLU A 185 1.91 23.33 -0.83
C GLU A 185 0.85 22.36 -1.36
N PRO A 186 -0.33 22.19 -0.72
CA PRO A 186 -1.44 21.31 -1.14
C PRO A 186 -2.20 21.75 -2.41
N LEU A 187 -2.82 20.80 -3.11
CA LEU A 187 -3.70 21.09 -4.26
C LEU A 187 -4.96 21.84 -3.81
N ASN A 188 -5.43 22.77 -4.65
CA ASN A 188 -6.72 23.40 -4.47
C ASN A 188 -7.85 22.35 -4.68
N PRO A 189 -8.78 22.17 -3.71
CA PRO A 189 -9.85 21.16 -3.79
C PRO A 189 -10.87 21.38 -4.93
N LEU A 190 -10.78 22.49 -5.68
CA LEU A 190 -11.73 22.86 -6.74
C LEU A 190 -11.52 22.13 -8.08
N VAL A 191 -10.48 21.32 -8.24
CA VAL A 191 -10.33 20.49 -9.46
C VAL A 191 -11.05 19.15 -9.24
N HIS A 192 -12.31 19.09 -9.68
CA HIS A 192 -13.06 17.84 -9.76
C HIS A 192 -12.49 16.99 -10.90
N PHE A 193 -11.87 15.86 -10.57
CA PHE A 193 -11.42 14.85 -11.54
C PHE A 193 -12.51 13.78 -11.70
N PRO A 194 -12.67 13.18 -12.89
CA PRO A 194 -13.58 12.06 -13.06
C PRO A 194 -13.07 10.88 -12.23
N GLU A 195 -13.89 10.43 -11.27
CA GLU A 195 -13.57 9.28 -10.43
C GLU A 195 -13.71 8.00 -11.25
N TYR A 196 -12.57 7.33 -11.49
CA TYR A 196 -12.55 6.02 -12.16
C TYR A 196 -13.33 4.95 -11.36
N CYS A 197 -13.42 5.14 -10.05
CA CYS A 197 -13.91 4.17 -9.08
C CYS A 197 -15.36 4.41 -8.61
N ALA A 198 -16.06 5.42 -9.13
CA ALA A 198 -17.39 5.84 -8.61
C ALA A 198 -18.57 4.96 -9.07
N GLY A 199 -18.32 3.72 -9.49
CA GLY A 199 -19.27 2.90 -10.25
C GLY A 199 -19.53 1.47 -9.75
N GLU A 200 -19.24 1.15 -8.48
CA GLU A 200 -19.66 -0.11 -7.85
C GLU A 200 -20.65 0.10 -6.70
#